data_AF-A0A2G1ZW87-F1
#
_entry.id   AF-A0A2G1ZW87-F1
#
_cell.length_a   1.000
_cell.length_b   1.000
_cell.length_c   1.000
_cell.angle_alpha   90.00
_cell.angle_beta   90.00
_cell.angle_gamma   90.00
#
_symmetry.space_group_name_H-M   'P 1'
#
loop_
_entity.id
_entity.type
_entity.pdbx_description
1 polymer ?
#
loop_
_entity_poly.entity_id
_entity_poly.type
_entity_poly.pdbx_seq_one_letter_code
_entity_poly.pdbx_strand_id
1 'polypeptide(L)'
;MSETAEHRVKRLRMRSMRRGIKEMDLILTAFADAELADLDIGEIDLYDRLLSENDHDLYQWVSGQVQTPAPYGPLITRIAARAQGIVKP
;
A
#
# COMPACT_ATOMS: atom_id res chain seq x y z
N MET A 1 22.35 -7.81 -11.33
CA MET A 1 21.67 -8.97 -10.70
C MET A 1 20.21 -8.59 -10.56
N SER A 2 19.34 -9.22 -11.34
CA SER A 2 17.89 -8.97 -11.25
C SER A 2 17.40 -9.57 -9.93
N GLU A 3 16.88 -8.73 -9.06
CA GLU A 3 16.21 -9.18 -7.84
C GLU A 3 15.04 -10.11 -8.19
N THR A 4 14.96 -11.28 -7.55
CA THR A 4 13.83 -12.21 -7.69
C THR A 4 12.53 -11.60 -7.18
N ALA A 5 11.39 -11.98 -7.76
CA ALA A 5 10.07 -11.46 -7.38
C ALA A 5 9.78 -11.65 -5.87
N GLU A 6 10.20 -12.78 -5.31
CA GLU A 6 10.06 -13.08 -3.87
C GLU A 6 10.84 -12.11 -2.98
N HIS A 7 12.04 -11.68 -3.41
CA HIS A 7 12.83 -10.70 -2.69
C HIS A 7 12.19 -9.31 -2.75
N ARG A 8 11.61 -8.92 -3.90
CA ARG A 8 10.83 -7.68 -4.04
C ARG A 8 9.65 -7.65 -3.08
N VAL A 9 8.83 -8.70 -3.09
CA VAL A 9 7.66 -8.84 -2.21
C VAL A 9 8.07 -8.76 -0.74
N LYS A 10 9.12 -9.48 -0.35
CA LYS A 10 9.62 -9.43 1.04
C LYS A 10 10.06 -8.03 1.45
N ARG A 11 10.80 -7.32 0.60
CA ARG A 11 11.22 -5.93 0.86
C ARG A 11 10.01 -5.00 1.01
N LEU A 12 9.05 -5.11 0.09
CA LEU A 12 7.84 -4.28 0.09
C LEU A 12 6.97 -4.52 1.32
N ARG A 13 6.85 -5.78 1.76
CA ARG A 13 6.16 -6.12 3.00
C ARG A 13 6.82 -5.44 4.20
N MET A 14 8.15 -5.50 4.30
CA MET A 14 8.88 -4.82 5.38
C MET A 14 8.73 -3.29 5.34
N ARG A 15 8.70 -2.67 4.15
CA ARG A 15 8.42 -1.23 3.98
C ARG A 15 6.99 -0.86 4.40
N SER A 16 6.05 -1.79 4.28
CA SER A 16 4.65 -1.57 4.64
C SER A 16 4.41 -1.47 6.15
N MET A 17 5.29 -2.09 6.94
CA MET A 17 5.27 -2.12 8.42
C MET A 17 6.11 -1.01 9.09
N ARG A 18 6.61 -0.04 8.33
CA ARG A 18 7.49 1.03 8.84
C ARG A 18 6.98 2.39 8.40
N ARG A 19 5.76 2.71 8.82
CA ARG A 19 5.06 3.95 8.49
C ARG A 19 5.19 4.98 9.61
N GLY A 20 5.12 6.24 9.24
CA GLY A 20 5.21 7.39 10.14
C GLY A 20 3.96 7.61 10.99
N ILE A 21 2.81 7.05 10.59
CA ILE A 21 1.57 7.05 11.38
C ILE A 21 1.03 5.62 11.57
N LYS A 22 0.43 5.37 12.72
CA LYS A 22 -0.04 4.04 13.14
C LYS A 22 -1.15 3.52 12.22
N GLU A 23 -2.03 4.42 11.76
CA GLU A 23 -3.14 4.09 10.88
C GLU A 23 -2.62 3.51 9.56
N MET A 24 -1.64 4.17 8.92
CA MET A 24 -1.06 3.63 7.69
C MET A 24 -0.26 2.37 7.90
N ASP A 25 0.42 2.23 9.05
CA ASP A 25 1.11 0.98 9.40
C ASP A 25 0.13 -0.20 9.40
N LEU A 26 -1.01 -0.06 10.08
CA LEU A 26 -2.04 -1.10 10.15
C LEU A 26 -2.67 -1.39 8.78
N ILE A 27 -3.02 -0.35 8.04
CA ILE A 27 -3.67 -0.47 6.73
C ILE A 27 -2.75 -1.17 5.72
N LEU A 28 -1.51 -0.68 5.58
CA LEU A 28 -0.58 -1.23 4.59
C LEU A 28 -0.04 -2.58 5.01
N THR A 29 0.10 -2.87 6.31
CA THR A 29 0.44 -4.22 6.79
C THR A 29 -0.66 -5.22 6.45
N ALA A 30 -1.94 -4.87 6.71
CA ALA A 30 -3.07 -5.75 6.38
C ALA A 30 -3.18 -6.00 4.88
N PHE A 31 -3.00 -4.97 4.06
CA PHE A 31 -2.97 -5.12 2.60
C PHE A 31 -1.78 -5.98 2.14
N ALA A 32 -0.58 -5.72 2.68
CA ALA A 32 0.62 -6.43 2.27
C ALA A 32 0.62 -7.92 2.64
N ASP A 33 -0.02 -8.27 3.76
CA ASP A 33 -0.18 -9.67 4.16
C ASP A 33 -1.15 -10.42 3.25
N ALA A 34 -2.22 -9.76 2.80
CA ALA A 34 -3.30 -10.38 2.06
C ALA A 34 -3.13 -10.38 0.54
N GLU A 35 -2.57 -9.32 -0.05
CA GLU A 35 -2.63 -9.10 -1.50
C GLU A 35 -1.28 -8.87 -2.19
N LEU A 36 -0.22 -8.52 -1.45
CA LEU A 36 1.08 -8.20 -2.05
C LEU A 36 1.72 -9.36 -2.83
N ALA A 37 1.47 -10.60 -2.41
CA ALA A 37 1.99 -11.79 -3.08
C ALA A 37 1.27 -12.10 -4.41
N ASP A 38 0.06 -11.58 -4.59
CA ASP A 38 -0.78 -11.77 -5.78
C ASP A 38 -0.66 -10.60 -6.78
N LEU A 39 0.08 -9.55 -6.46
CA LEU A 39 0.32 -8.43 -7.37
C LEU A 39 1.17 -8.85 -8.57
N ASP A 40 0.78 -8.37 -9.75
CA ASP A 40 1.61 -8.50 -10.94
C ASP A 40 2.87 -7.61 -10.85
N ILE A 41 3.82 -7.79 -11.77
CA ILE A 41 5.06 -7.00 -11.79
C ILE A 41 4.77 -5.50 -11.91
N GLY A 42 3.82 -5.10 -12.76
CA GLY A 42 3.39 -3.71 -12.92
C GLY A 42 2.79 -3.13 -11.64
N GLU A 43 1.94 -3.89 -10.96
CA GLU A 43 1.38 -3.53 -9.65
C GLU A 43 2.44 -3.48 -8.54
N ILE A 44 3.43 -4.36 -8.54
CA ILE A 44 4.57 -4.34 -7.60
C ILE A 44 5.38 -3.06 -7.77
N ASP A 45 5.68 -2.68 -9.01
CA ASP A 45 6.40 -1.44 -9.33
C ASP A 45 5.56 -0.20 -8.96
N LEU A 46 4.24 -0.26 -9.15
CA LEU A 46 3.33 0.82 -8.73
C LEU A 46 3.24 0.92 -7.20
N TYR A 47 3.19 -0.22 -6.50
CA TYR A 47 3.16 -0.29 -5.04
C TYR A 47 4.45 0.28 -4.45
N ASP A 48 5.62 -0.06 -4.97
CA ASP A 48 6.90 0.49 -4.49
C ASP A 48 6.95 2.02 -4.57
N ARG A 49 6.42 2.60 -5.66
CA ARG A 49 6.27 4.06 -5.82
C ARG A 49 5.31 4.64 -4.78
N LEU A 50 4.15 4.01 -4.62
CA LEU A 50 3.16 4.38 -3.60
C LEU A 50 3.76 4.38 -2.19
N LEU A 51 4.61 3.39 -1.86
CA LEU A 51 5.29 3.32 -0.56
C LEU A 51 6.30 4.44 -0.32
N SER A 52 6.60 5.25 -1.33
CA SER A 52 7.52 6.39 -1.25
C SER A 52 6.79 7.73 -1.11
N GLU A 53 5.46 7.73 -1.18
CA GLU A 53 4.61 8.89 -0.90
C GLU A 53 4.50 9.15 0.62
N ASN A 54 4.01 10.34 1.00
CA ASN A 54 3.84 10.69 2.40
C ASN A 54 2.69 9.90 3.04
N ASP A 55 2.88 9.41 4.26
CA ASP A 55 1.85 8.62 4.94
C ASP A 55 0.55 9.38 5.19
N HIS A 56 0.59 10.70 5.37
CA HIS A 56 -0.62 11.52 5.49
C HIS A 56 -1.38 11.60 4.16
N ASP A 57 -0.68 11.79 3.04
CA ASP A 57 -1.30 11.82 1.71
C ASP A 57 -1.93 10.46 1.37
N LEU A 58 -1.20 9.37 1.66
CA LEU A 58 -1.70 8.01 1.52
C LEU A 58 -2.98 7.80 2.34
N TYR A 59 -2.99 8.25 3.59
CA TYR A 59 -4.17 8.15 4.46
C TYR A 59 -5.36 8.94 3.90
N GLN A 60 -5.11 10.15 3.37
CA GLN A 60 -6.15 10.97 2.75
C GLN A 60 -6.74 10.31 1.50
N TRP A 61 -5.92 9.64 0.69
CA TRP A 61 -6.38 8.90 -0.49
C TRP A 61 -7.19 7.66 -0.10
N VAL A 62 -6.69 6.86 0.85
CA VAL A 62 -7.39 5.66 1.34
C VAL A 62 -8.72 6.02 2.00
N SER A 63 -8.76 7.13 2.74
CA SER A 63 -9.97 7.63 3.40
C SER A 63 -10.92 8.37 2.45
N GLY A 64 -10.55 8.58 1.19
CA GLY A 64 -11.34 9.31 0.19
C GLY A 64 -11.48 10.81 0.48
N GLN A 65 -10.62 11.39 1.32
CA GLN A 65 -10.62 12.81 1.64
C GLN A 65 -10.08 13.67 0.48
N VAL A 66 -9.16 13.10 -0.29
CA VAL A 66 -8.54 13.74 -1.45
C VAL A 66 -8.60 12.79 -2.65
N GLN A 67 -8.70 13.35 -3.86
CA GLN A 67 -8.64 12.57 -5.08
C GLN A 67 -7.29 11.87 -5.21
N THR A 68 -7.32 10.55 -5.35
CA THR A 68 -6.13 9.75 -5.65
C THR A 68 -5.61 10.09 -7.05
N PRO A 69 -4.32 10.41 -7.21
CA PRO A 69 -3.75 10.66 -8.53
C PRO A 69 -3.69 9.36 -9.34
N ALA A 70 -4.00 9.45 -10.64
CA ALA A 70 -3.68 8.37 -11.59
C ALA A 70 -2.15 8.32 -11.69
N PRO A 71 -1.48 7.24 -11.26
CA PRO A 71 -1.84 5.84 -11.50
C PRO A 71 -2.33 5.02 -10.28
N TYR A 72 -2.41 5.59 -9.08
CA TYR A 72 -2.65 4.82 -7.85
C TYR A 72 -4.11 4.43 -7.60
N GLY A 73 -5.07 4.96 -8.37
CA GLY A 73 -6.51 4.76 -8.14
C GLY A 73 -6.94 3.29 -7.92
N PRO A 74 -6.60 2.35 -8.81
CA PRO A 74 -6.96 0.94 -8.64
C PRO A 74 -6.35 0.33 -7.37
N LEU A 75 -5.08 0.65 -7.08
CA LEU A 75 -4.35 0.13 -5.94
C LEU A 75 -4.89 0.68 -4.61
N ILE A 76 -5.17 1.98 -4.55
CA ILE A 76 -5.81 2.62 -3.39
C ILE A 76 -7.22 2.05 -3.18
N THR A 77 -7.96 1.75 -4.24
CA THR A 77 -9.28 1.10 -4.11
C THR A 77 -9.17 -0.27 -3.42
N ARG A 78 -8.18 -1.09 -3.81
CA ARG A 78 -7.91 -2.38 -3.16
C ARG A 78 -7.46 -2.21 -1.70
N ILE A 79 -6.57 -1.26 -1.44
CA ILE A 79 -6.09 -0.95 -0.08
C ILE A 79 -7.26 -0.49 0.81
N ALA A 80 -8.09 0.43 0.33
CA ALA A 80 -9.25 0.94 1.04
C ALA A 80 -10.29 -0.14 1.32
N ALA A 81 -10.52 -1.06 0.37
CA ALA A 81 -11.40 -2.21 0.58
C ALA A 81 -10.93 -3.11 1.74
N ARG A 82 -9.60 -3.30 1.89
CA ARG A 82 -9.02 -4.05 3.02
C ARG A 82 -8.96 -3.25 4.32
N ALA A 83 -8.89 -1.93 4.23
CA ALA A 83 -8.93 -1.04 5.39
C ALA A 83 -10.31 -0.95 6.04
N GLN A 84 -11.38 -1.43 5.39
CA GLN A 84 -12.74 -1.38 5.93
C GLN A 84 -12.83 -2.12 7.28
N GLY A 85 -12.90 -1.35 8.38
CA GLY A 85 -12.89 -1.86 9.75
C GLY A 85 -11.69 -1.41 10.59
N ILE A 86 -10.62 -0.90 9.95
CA ILE A 86 -9.43 -0.32 10.61
C ILE A 86 -9.58 1.21 10.74
N VAL A 87 -10.17 1.86 9.74
CA VAL A 87 -10.35 3.33 9.65
C VAL A 87 -11.65 3.86 10.25
N LYS A 88 -12.41 3.05 10.98
CA LYS A 88 -13.60 3.56 11.70
C LYS A 88 -13.21 3.93 13.15
N PRO A 89 -13.64 5.10 13.65
CA PRO A 89 -13.50 5.47 15.06
C PRO A 89 -14.28 4.54 15.98
#